data_AF-A0A7V6ZPG1-F1
#
_entry.id   AF-A0A7V6ZPG1-F1
#
_cell.length_a   1.000
_cell.length_b   1.000
_cell.length_c   1.000
_cell.angle_alpha   90.00
_cell.angle_beta   90.00
_cell.angle_gamma   90.00
#
_symmetry.space_group_name_H-M   'P 1'
#
loop_
_entity.id
_entity.type
_entity.pdbx_description
1 polymer ?
#
loop_
_entity_poly.entity_id
_entity_poly.type
_entity_poly.pdbx_seq_one_letter_code
_entity_poly.pdbx_strand_id
1 'polypeptide(L)' 'MKLRDYYSSLEDLCENMGINRQKLEDKLAQVGYRYNKDTNQFISVI' A
#
# COMPACT_ATOMS: atom_id res chain seq x y z
N MET A 1 6.30 4.64 -9.36
CA MET A 1 6.34 3.23 -8.90
C MET A 1 7.31 3.09 -7.72
N LYS A 2 7.05 3.73 -6.56
CA LYS A 2 8.01 3.65 -5.44
C LYS A 2 7.84 2.38 -4.58
N LEU A 3 6.61 1.85 -4.49
CA LEU A 3 6.32 0.69 -3.65
C LEU A 3 6.99 -0.60 -4.17
N ARG A 4 6.72 -0.97 -5.42
CA ARG A 4 7.22 -2.22 -6.02
C ARG A 4 8.74 -2.21 -6.27
N ASP A 5 9.27 -1.07 -6.69
CA ASP A 5 10.69 -0.98 -7.09
C ASP A 5 11.65 -0.86 -5.90
N TYR A 6 11.19 -0.40 -4.72
CA TYR A 6 12.06 -0.14 -3.57
C TYR A 6 11.72 -0.94 -2.31
N TYR A 7 10.49 -1.48 -2.21
CA TYR A 7 10.03 -2.15 -0.99
C TYR A 7 9.50 -3.55 -1.30
N SER A 8 9.87 -4.53 -0.49
CA SER A 8 9.48 -5.93 -0.69
C SER A 8 7.98 -6.17 -0.43
N SER A 9 7.35 -5.28 0.34
CA SER A 9 5.92 -5.33 0.70
C SER A 9 5.45 -3.97 1.20
N LEU A 10 4.13 -3.81 1.33
CA LEU A 10 3.54 -2.63 1.98
C LEU A 10 4.04 -2.45 3.42
N GLU A 11 4.32 -3.55 4.11
CA GLU A 11 4.85 -3.54 5.49
C GLU A 11 6.23 -2.89 5.54
N ASP A 12 7.13 -3.27 4.64
CA ASP A 12 8.48 -2.73 4.53
C ASP A 12 8.47 -1.22 4.25
N LEU A 13 7.56 -0.75 3.38
CA LEU A 13 7.32 0.68 3.18
C LEU A 13 6.80 1.36 4.47
N CYS A 14 5.82 0.74 5.13
CA CYS A 14 5.20 1.30 6.33
C CYS A 14 6.21 1.42 7.49
N GLU A 15 7.05 0.42 7.70
CA GLU A 15 8.11 0.47 8.71
C GLU A 15 9.19 1.50 8.37
N ASN A 16 9.64 1.54 7.11
CA ASN A 16 10.68 2.48 6.69
C ASN A 16 10.22 3.95 6.74
N MET A 17 8.94 4.21 6.39
CA MET A 17 8.36 5.56 6.45
C MET A 17 7.70 5.89 7.80
N GLY A 18 7.63 4.94 8.74
CA GLY A 18 6.90 5.12 10.01
C GLY A 18 5.39 5.36 9.82
N ILE A 19 4.80 4.81 8.76
CA ILE A 19 3.38 4.96 8.42
C ILE A 19 2.59 3.77 8.99
N ASN A 20 1.44 4.04 9.60
CA ASN A 20 0.54 2.96 10.01
C ASN A 20 -0.20 2.39 8.79
N ARG A 21 0.12 1.12 8.47
CA ARG A 21 -0.48 0.36 7.36
C ARG A 21 -2.01 0.44 7.34
N GLN A 22 -2.65 0.17 8.47
CA GLN A 22 -4.11 0.13 8.57
C GLN A 22 -4.73 1.47 8.16
N LYS A 23 -4.15 2.58 8.62
CA LYS A 23 -4.62 3.94 8.30
C LYS A 23 -4.42 4.30 6.83
N LEU A 24 -3.34 3.82 6.21
CA LEU A 24 -3.07 4.00 4.79
C LEU A 24 -4.07 3.22 3.94
N GLU A 25 -4.28 1.93 4.26
CA GLU A 25 -5.24 1.09 3.57
C GLU A 25 -6.67 1.61 3.72
N ASP A 26 -7.06 2.12 4.89
CA ASP A 26 -8.38 2.71 5.12
C ASP A 26 -8.60 3.98 4.28
N LYS A 27 -7.65 4.92 4.31
CA LYS A 27 -7.72 6.14 3.49
C LYS A 27 -7.80 5.82 2.00
N LEU A 28 -6.98 4.89 1.53
CA LEU A 28 -6.96 4.51 0.11
C LEU A 28 -8.24 3.78 -0.27
N ALA A 29 -8.78 2.93 0.60
CA ALA A 29 -10.05 2.26 0.39
C ALA A 29 -11.23 3.22 0.28
N GLN A 30 -11.23 4.32 1.05
CA GLN A 30 -12.25 5.37 0.91
C GLN A 30 -12.22 6.05 -0.46
N VAL A 31 -11.05 6.12 -1.09
CA VAL A 31 -10.85 6.60 -2.47
C VAL A 31 -10.89 5.43 -3.47
N GLY A 32 -11.32 4.24 -3.03
CA GLY A 32 -11.52 3.05 -3.85
C GLY A 32 -10.25 2.39 -4.39
N TYR A 33 -9.16 2.46 -3.63
CA TYR A 33 -7.95 1.69 -3.86
C TYR A 33 -7.81 0.56 -2.83
N ARG A 34 -7.39 -0.62 -3.29
CA ARG A 34 -7.09 -1.78 -2.42
C ARG A 34 -5.67 -2.25 -2.65
N TYR A 35 -4.98 -2.63 -1.58
CA TYR A 35 -3.67 -3.22 -1.69
C TYR A 35 -3.77 -4.68 -2.16
N ASN A 36 -3.10 -4.98 -3.27
CA ASN A 36 -2.91 -6.32 -3.78
C ASN A 36 -1.52 -6.83 -3.39
N LYS A 37 -1.49 -7.81 -2.49
CA LYS A 37 -0.26 -8.46 -2.00
C LYS A 37 0.46 -9.25 -3.09
N ASP A 38 -0.28 -9.86 -4.01
CA ASP A 38 0.28 -10.70 -5.08
C ASP A 38 1.19 -9.89 -6.01
N THR A 39 0.77 -8.67 -6.30
CA THR A 39 1.48 -7.77 -7.22
C THR A 39 2.25 -6.66 -6.49
N ASN A 40 2.21 -6.64 -5.16
CA ASN A 40 2.74 -5.58 -4.29
C ASN A 40 2.36 -4.16 -4.78
N GLN A 41 1.08 -3.94 -5.07
CA GLN A 41 0.58 -2.67 -5.61
C GLN A 41 -0.82 -2.33 -5.10
N PHE A 42 -1.15 -1.03 -5.08
CA PHE A 42 -2.53 -0.59 -4.92
C PHE A 42 -3.24 -0.58 -6.27
N ILE A 43 -4.36 -1.31 -6.34
CA ILE A 43 -5.22 -1.37 -7.52
C ILE A 43 -6.50 -0.56 -7.28
N SER A 44 -6.97 0.13 -8.32
CA SER A 44 -8.29 0.76 -8.29
C SER A 44 -9.35 -0.33 -8.31
N VAL A 45 -10.30 -0.25 -7.39
CA VAL A 45 -11.45 -1.15 -7.28
C VAL A 45 -12.79 -0.40 -7.44
N ILE A 46 -12.73 0.80 -8.02
CA ILE A 46 -13.89 1.58 -8.48
C ILE A 46 -14.18 1.23 -9.93
#